data_AF-A0A645I1B1-F1
#
_entry.id   AF-A0A645I1B1-F1
#
_cell.length_a   1.000
_cell.length_b   1.000
_cell.length_c   1.000
_cell.angle_alpha   90.00
_cell.angle_beta   90.00
_cell.angle_gamma   90.00
#
_symmetry.space_group_name_H-M   'P 1'
#
loop_
_entity.id
_entity.type
_entity.pdbx_description
1 polymer ?
#
loop_
_entity_poly.entity_id
_entity_poly.type
_entity_poly.pdbx_seq_one_letter_code
_entity_poly.pdbx_strand_id
1 'polypeptide(L)' 'MPLMETKTFFKYLGHSFHTDIPTCPKCGLVYISEALAKGRMAQVEQELEDK' A
#
# COMPACT_ATOMS: atom_id res chain seq x y z
N MET A 1 -14.43 -5.65 15.87
CA MET A 1 -14.69 -5.79 14.41
C MET A 1 -13.36 -6.05 13.73
N PRO A 2 -13.27 -7.03 12.82
CA PRO A 2 -12.06 -7.27 12.04
C PRO A 2 -11.87 -6.20 10.96
N LEU A 3 -10.61 -5.91 10.61
CA LEU A 3 -10.27 -5.08 9.44
C LEU A 3 -10.57 -5.89 8.17
N MET A 4 -11.05 -5.22 7.12
CA MET A 4 -11.36 -5.88 5.83
C MET A 4 -10.26 -5.57 4.83
N GLU A 5 -9.72 -6.59 4.17
CA GLU A 5 -8.75 -6.41 3.10
C GLU A 5 -9.44 -5.73 1.92
N THR A 6 -8.94 -4.56 1.55
CA THR A 6 -9.45 -3.79 0.41
C THR A 6 -8.29 -3.46 -0.51
N LYS A 7 -8.52 -3.61 -1.80
CA LYS A 7 -7.57 -3.21 -2.84
C LYS A 7 -7.47 -1.70 -2.87
N THR A 8 -6.39 -1.15 -2.30
CA THR A 8 -6.14 0.29 -2.26
C THR A 8 -5.09 0.65 -3.30
N PHE A 9 -5.38 1.71 -4.05
CA PHE A 9 -4.45 2.30 -5.00
C PHE A 9 -3.60 3.34 -4.28
N PHE A 10 -2.28 3.13 -4.29
CA PHE A 10 -1.30 4.06 -3.76
C PHE A 10 -0.54 4.71 -4.89
N LYS A 11 -0.21 5.98 -4.69
CA LYS A 11 0.67 6.72 -5.57
C LYS A 11 1.87 7.19 -4.76
N TYR A 12 3.05 6.69 -5.08
CA TYR A 12 4.29 6.99 -4.39
C TYR A 12 5.35 7.42 -5.40
N LEU A 13 5.95 8.59 -5.20
CA LEU A 13 7.01 9.15 -6.06
C LEU A 13 6.71 9.11 -7.58
N GLY A 14 5.45 9.26 -7.97
CA GLY A 14 5.03 9.24 -9.38
C GLY A 14 4.62 7.86 -9.91
N HIS A 15 4.91 6.79 -9.17
CA HIS A 15 4.47 5.43 -9.47
C HIS A 15 3.14 5.14 -8.78
N SER A 16 2.30 4.37 -9.45
CA SER A 16 0.99 3.98 -8.92
C SER A 16 0.93 2.46 -8.82
N PHE A 17 0.66 1.95 -7.62
CA PHE A 17 0.55 0.53 -7.36
C PHE A 17 -0.74 0.22 -6.61
N HIS A 18 -1.19 -1.02 -6.70
CA HIS A 18 -2.38 -1.49 -6.00
C HIS A 18 -2.03 -2.71 -5.16
N THR A 19 -2.43 -2.68 -3.89
CA THR A 19 -2.24 -3.80 -2.98
C THR A 19 -3.43 -3.89 -2.04
N ASP A 20 -3.76 -5.10 -1.65
CA ASP A 20 -4.79 -5.38 -0.66
C ASP A 20 -4.24 -5.01 0.72
N ILE A 21 -4.90 -4.07 1.39
CA ILE A 21 -4.52 -3.61 2.74
C ILE A 21 -5.74 -3.67 3.66
N PRO A 22 -5.56 -4.13 4.92
CA PRO A 22 -6.61 -4.07 5.92
C PRO A 22 -7.11 -2.63 6.12
N THR A 23 -8.38 -2.43 5.80
CA THR A 23 -9.09 -1.15 5.87
C THR A 23 -10.23 -1.24 6.87
N CYS A 24 -10.41 -0.17 7.62
CA CYS A 24 -11.52 0.03 8.54
C CYS A 24 -12.80 0.34 7.75
N PRO A 25 -13.81 -0.54 7.70
CA PRO A 25 -15.05 -0.28 6.97
C PRO A 25 -15.90 0.85 7.59
N LYS A 26 -15.65 1.22 8.85
CA LYS A 26 -16.39 2.26 9.57
C LYS A 26 -15.84 3.68 9.32
N CYS A 27 -14.52 3.77 9.17
CA CYS A 27 -13.79 5.02 9.21
C CYS A 27 -12.94 5.28 7.97
N GLY A 28 -12.76 4.28 7.11
CA GLY A 28 -11.94 4.37 5.89
C GLY A 28 -10.43 4.38 6.15
N LEU A 29 -9.99 4.27 7.40
CA LEU A 29 -8.56 4.20 7.75
C LEU A 29 -7.94 2.90 7.23
N VAL A 30 -6.81 3.04 6.55
CA VAL A 30 -6.04 1.92 6.00
C VAL A 30 -4.86 1.63 6.92
N TYR A 31 -4.67 0.37 7.31
CA TYR A 31 -3.60 -0.02 8.22
C TYR A 31 -2.38 -0.51 7.44
N ILE A 32 -1.33 0.31 7.39
CA ILE A 32 -0.08 -0.02 6.71
C ILE A 32 0.92 -0.52 7.75
N SER A 33 1.25 -1.82 7.70
CA SER A 33 2.29 -2.37 8.58
C SER A 33 3.68 -1.97 8.10
N GLU A 34 4.66 -1.93 9.01
CA GLU A 34 6.04 -1.54 8.66
C GLU A 34 6.65 -2.45 7.59
N ALA A 35 6.34 -3.75 7.62
CA ALA A 35 6.76 -4.69 6.58
C ALA A 35 6.15 -4.38 5.22
N LEU A 36 4.86 -3.98 5.18
CA LEU A 36 4.20 -3.51 3.95
C LEU A 36 4.81 -2.19 3.47
N ALA A 37 5.06 -1.24 4.37
CA ALA A 37 5.67 0.04 4.02
C ALA A 37 7.07 -0.16 3.43
N LYS A 38 7.95 -0.87 4.12
CA LYS A 38 9.32 -1.15 3.66
C LYS A 38 9.33 -1.99 2.39
N GLY A 39 8.52 -3.04 2.30
CA GLY A 39 8.48 -3.92 1.14
C GLY A 39 7.86 -3.27 -0.10
N ARG A 40 6.77 -2.51 0.05
CA ARG A 40 6.06 -1.87 -1.08
C ARG A 40 6.74 -0.59 -1.55
N MET A 41 7.32 0.21 -0.65
CA MET A 41 8.15 1.35 -1.07
C MET A 41 9.39 0.85 -1.81
N ALA A 42 10.06 -0.19 -1.28
CA ALA A 42 11.21 -0.78 -1.97
C ALA A 42 10.86 -1.32 -3.36
N GLN A 43 9.68 -1.93 -3.53
CA GLN A 43 9.22 -2.41 -4.84
C GLN A 43 9.05 -1.26 -5.85
N VAL A 44 8.53 -0.11 -5.39
CA VAL A 44 8.39 1.10 -6.21
C VAL A 44 9.74 1.74 -6.52
N GLU A 45 10.66 1.77 -5.54
CA GLU A 45 12.02 2.26 -5.73
C GLU A 45 12.79 1.40 -6.76
N GLN A 46 12.62 0.07 -6.69
CA GLN A 46 13.24 -0.86 -7.64
C GLN A 46 12.68 -0.71 -9.06
N GLU A 47 11.38 -0.41 -9.21
CA GLU A 47 10.78 -0.06 -10.51
C GLU A 47 11.27 1.29 -11.06
N LEU A 48 11.76 2.18 -10.19
CA LEU A 48 12.30 3.50 -10.56
C LEU A 48 13.75 3.40 -11.06
N GLU A 49 14.53 2.46 -10.52
CA GLU A 49 15.94 2.23 -10.90
C GLU A 49 16.10 1.53 -12.26
N ASP A 50 15.08 0.80 -12.74
CA ASP A 50 15.13 0.10 -14.05
C ASP A 50 14.88 1.04 -15.25
N LYS A 51 14.85 2.37 -15.05
CA LYS A 51 14.43 3.34 -16.07
C LYS A 51 15.42 4.49 -16.31
#